data_AF-A0A531LJK5-F1
#
_entry.id   AF-A0A531LJK5-F1
#
_cell.length_a   1.000
_cell.length_b   1.000
_cell.length_c   1.000
_cell.angle_alpha   90.00
_cell.angle_beta   90.00
_cell.angle_gamma   90.00
#
_symmetry.space_group_name_H-M   'P 1'
#
loop_
_entity.id
_entity.type
_entity.pdbx_description
1 polymer ?
#
loop_
_entity_poly.entity_id
_entity_poly.type
_entity_poly.pdbx_seq_one_letter_code
_entity_poly.pdbx_strand_id
1 'polypeptide(L)'
;SCPQRIFLPNDRAVEPQARTAYERFGLSERQIELIARATPKRQYYLQSRRGNRLFELGLGPIALALCGASDPATQTLIDRILSEDGQGSFASQFLIARGLDWAGELLKQFPQPDKEQLA
;
A
#
# COMPACT_ATOMS: atom_id res chain seq x y z
N SER A 1 -22.88 0.60 11.70
CA SER A 1 -22.08 -0.59 12.06
C SER A 1 -21.11 -0.85 10.92
N CYS A 2 -19.79 -0.66 11.11
CA CYS A 2 -18.80 -0.99 10.08
C CYS A 2 -18.64 -2.52 10.01
N PRO A 3 -18.96 -3.19 8.90
CA PRO A 3 -18.96 -4.64 8.81
C PRO A 3 -17.56 -5.27 8.85
N GLN A 4 -16.53 -4.45 8.60
CA GLN A 4 -15.12 -4.81 8.67
C GLN A 4 -14.33 -3.68 9.35
N ARG A 5 -13.31 -4.06 10.14
CA ARG A 5 -12.37 -3.16 10.79
C ARG A 5 -10.95 -3.62 10.50
N ILE A 6 -10.07 -2.68 10.17
CA ILE A 6 -8.65 -2.95 9.95
C ILE A 6 -7.89 -2.20 11.04
N PHE A 7 -7.04 -2.93 11.76
CA PHE A 7 -6.16 -2.39 12.79
C PHE A 7 -4.73 -2.45 12.27
N LEU A 8 -4.03 -1.32 12.36
CA LEU A 8 -2.62 -1.21 12.00
C LEU A 8 -1.75 -1.65 13.18
N PRO A 9 -0.49 -2.06 12.94
CA PRO A 9 0.47 -2.36 13.98
C PRO A 9 0.59 -1.20 14.97
N ASN A 10 0.51 -1.53 16.25
CA ASN A 10 0.63 -0.57 17.34
C ASN A 10 1.29 -1.26 18.53
N ASP A 11 2.59 -1.07 18.70
CA ASP A 11 3.41 -1.63 19.77
C ASP A 11 2.86 -1.33 21.17
N ARG A 12 2.18 -0.18 21.32
CA ARG A 12 1.52 0.23 22.56
C ARG A 12 0.16 -0.41 22.79
N ALA A 13 -0.34 -1.27 21.89
CA ALA A 13 -1.70 -1.81 22.01
C ALA A 13 -1.96 -2.59 23.31
N VAL A 14 -0.91 -3.15 23.92
CA VAL A 14 -0.98 -3.86 25.20
C VAL A 14 -0.95 -2.94 26.42
N GLU A 15 -0.56 -1.66 26.26
CA GLU A 15 -0.52 -0.70 27.35
C GLU A 15 -1.94 -0.42 27.88
N PRO A 16 -2.15 -0.22 29.19
CA PRO A 16 -3.49 -0.15 29.78
C PRO A 16 -4.43 0.86 29.10
N GLN A 17 -3.90 2.03 28.72
CA GLN A 17 -4.69 3.09 28.08
C GLN A 17 -5.14 2.69 26.67
N ALA A 18 -4.25 2.11 25.87
CA ALA A 18 -4.57 1.67 24.51
C ALA A 18 -5.44 0.40 24.52
N ARG A 19 -5.11 -0.57 25.39
CA ARG A 19 -5.83 -1.84 25.56
C ARG A 19 -7.33 -1.60 25.79
N THR A 20 -7.68 -0.65 26.66
CA THR A 20 -9.08 -0.27 26.93
C THR A 20 -9.84 0.12 25.66
N ALA A 21 -9.19 0.81 24.72
CA ALA A 21 -9.82 1.17 23.45
C ALA A 21 -10.04 -0.05 22.54
N TYR A 22 -9.07 -0.95 22.44
CA TYR A 22 -9.21 -2.18 21.66
C TYR A 22 -10.27 -3.14 22.24
N GLU A 23 -10.38 -3.23 23.56
CA GLU A 23 -11.42 -4.00 24.25
C GLU A 23 -12.82 -3.44 23.94
N ARG A 24 -12.97 -2.11 23.89
CA ARG A 24 -14.23 -1.47 23.45
C ARG A 24 -14.58 -1.75 21.99
N PHE A 25 -13.58 -2.05 21.15
CA PHE A 25 -13.80 -2.56 19.80
C PHE A 25 -14.10 -4.07 19.76
N GLY A 26 -14.15 -4.75 20.90
CA GLY A 26 -14.46 -6.17 21.03
C GLY A 26 -13.29 -7.08 20.66
N LEU A 27 -12.06 -6.62 20.83
CA LEU A 27 -10.87 -7.45 20.64
C LEU A 27 -10.55 -8.23 21.92
N SER A 28 -10.14 -9.48 21.77
CA SER A 28 -9.60 -10.25 22.89
C SER A 28 -8.14 -9.91 23.16
N GLU A 29 -7.66 -10.23 24.35
CA GLU A 29 -6.25 -10.05 24.75
C GLU A 29 -5.28 -10.59 23.69
N ARG A 30 -5.52 -11.81 23.19
CA ARG A 30 -4.66 -12.40 22.16
C ARG A 30 -4.64 -11.61 20.85
N GLN A 31 -5.77 -10.99 20.48
CA GLN A 31 -5.86 -10.18 19.26
C GLN A 31 -5.12 -8.85 19.42
N ILE A 32 -5.18 -8.28 20.63
CA ILE A 32 -4.43 -7.08 21.00
C ILE A 32 -2.93 -7.37 20.97
N GLU A 33 -2.49 -8.53 21.47
CA GLU A 33 -1.09 -8.96 21.37
C GLU A 33 -0.62 -9.15 19.92
N LEU A 34 -1.48 -9.67 19.04
CA LEU A 34 -1.16 -9.80 17.62
C LEU A 34 -0.94 -8.43 16.97
N ILE A 35 -1.77 -7.44 17.31
CA ILE A 35 -1.62 -6.05 16.83
C ILE A 35 -0.33 -5.43 17.37
N ALA A 36 0.00 -5.68 18.65
CA ALA A 36 1.21 -5.16 19.28
C ALA A 36 2.51 -5.69 18.66
N ARG A 37 2.50 -6.94 18.21
CA ARG A 37 3.68 -7.60 17.63
C ARG A 37 3.71 -7.56 16.10
N ALA A 38 2.72 -6.96 15.46
CA ALA A 38 2.64 -6.90 14.01
C ALA A 38 3.75 -6.02 13.41
N THR A 39 4.21 -6.36 12.21
CA THR A 39 5.26 -5.62 11.51
C THR A 39 4.69 -4.35 10.85
N PRO A 40 5.15 -3.14 11.22
CA PRO A 40 4.73 -1.88 10.61
C PRO A 40 4.87 -1.90 9.08
N LYS A 41 3.94 -1.25 8.37
CA LYS A 41 3.89 -1.15 6.90
C LYS A 41 3.85 -2.50 6.14
N ARG A 42 3.61 -3.60 6.84
CA ARG A 42 3.59 -4.94 6.25
C ARG A 42 2.37 -5.74 6.67
N GLN A 43 2.11 -5.79 7.97
CA GLN A 43 1.04 -6.60 8.54
C GLN A 43 -0.14 -5.74 8.99
N TYR A 44 -1.35 -6.27 8.81
CA TYR A 44 -2.61 -5.63 9.16
C TYR A 44 -3.51 -6.67 9.82
N TYR A 45 -4.24 -6.28 10.87
CA TYR A 45 -5.20 -7.16 11.53
C TYR A 45 -6.61 -6.83 11.06
N LEU A 46 -7.26 -7.79 10.40
CA LEU A 46 -8.64 -7.68 9.93
C LEU A 46 -9.59 -8.31 10.94
N GLN A 47 -10.62 -7.57 11.34
CA GLN A 47 -11.80 -8.09 12.02
C GLN A 47 -12.99 -8.03 11.05
N SER A 48 -13.64 -9.17 10.82
CA SER A 48 -14.77 -9.28 9.88
C SER A 48 -15.82 -10.27 10.36
N ARG A 49 -17.01 -10.25 9.75
CA ARG A 49 -18.06 -11.27 10.00
C ARG A 49 -17.60 -12.71 9.73
N ARG A 50 -16.62 -12.90 8.84
CA ARG A 50 -16.09 -14.23 8.47
C ARG A 50 -14.96 -14.70 9.38
N GLY A 51 -14.63 -13.92 10.41
CA GLY A 51 -13.51 -14.17 11.32
C GLY A 51 -12.44 -13.10 11.22
N ASN A 52 -11.38 -13.31 11.99
CA ASN A 52 -10.32 -12.35 12.21
C ASN A 52 -8.97 -12.95 11.86
N ARG A 53 -8.08 -12.16 11.23
CA ARG A 53 -6.76 -12.64 10.84
C ARG A 53 -5.75 -11.50 10.74
N LEU A 54 -4.50 -11.81 11.08
CA LEU A 54 -3.34 -11.03 10.64
C LEU A 54 -3.04 -11.38 9.18
N PHE A 55 -2.83 -10.38 8.34
CA PHE A 55 -2.51 -10.60 6.93
C PHE A 55 -1.54 -9.54 6.42
N GLU A 56 -0.90 -9.83 5.29
CA GLU A 56 -0.08 -8.88 4.53
C GLU A 56 -0.82 -8.54 3.24
N LEU A 57 -0.70 -7.31 2.75
CA LEU A 57 -1.36 -6.89 1.51
C LEU A 57 -0.84 -7.63 0.27
N GLY A 58 0.34 -8.26 0.37
CA GLY A 58 0.93 -9.02 -0.73
C GLY A 58 1.24 -8.16 -1.96
N LEU A 59 1.62 -6.89 -1.74
CA LEU A 59 1.92 -5.98 -2.84
C LEU A 59 3.16 -6.48 -3.60
N GLY A 60 2.94 -6.90 -4.84
CA GLY A 60 4.03 -7.23 -5.75
C GLY A 60 4.87 -5.99 -6.12
N PRO A 61 6.02 -6.17 -6.78
CA PRO A 61 6.97 -5.09 -7.05
C PRO A 61 6.35 -3.87 -7.78
N ILE A 62 5.47 -4.10 -8.75
CA ILE A 62 4.75 -3.03 -9.47
C ILE A 62 3.81 -2.28 -8.53
N ALA A 63 2.97 -2.99 -7.77
CA ALA A 63 2.02 -2.38 -6.86
C ALA A 63 2.74 -1.58 -5.77
N LEU A 64 3.87 -2.09 -5.26
CA LEU A 64 4.70 -1.38 -4.29
C LEU A 64 5.37 -0.15 -4.91
N ALA A 65 5.85 -0.24 -6.16
CA ALA A 65 6.45 0.89 -6.85
C ALA A 65 5.47 2.07 -6.97
N LEU A 66 4.20 1.79 -7.24
CA LEU A 66 3.16 2.79 -7.43
C LEU A 66 2.52 3.25 -6.10
N CYS A 67 2.02 2.32 -5.28
CA CYS A 67 1.31 2.65 -4.05
C CYS A 67 2.23 3.07 -2.89
N GLY A 68 3.52 2.67 -2.95
CA GLY A 68 4.53 3.01 -1.94
C GLY A 68 5.34 4.26 -2.25
N ALA A 69 4.98 5.02 -3.30
CA ALA A 69 5.80 6.11 -3.85
C ALA A 69 5.81 7.42 -3.03
N SER A 70 5.59 7.37 -1.72
CA SER A 70 5.41 8.57 -0.88
C SER A 70 6.69 9.10 -0.23
N ASP A 71 7.83 8.41 -0.37
CA ASP A 71 9.10 8.89 0.18
C ASP A 71 9.72 10.02 -0.67
N PRO A 72 10.53 10.91 -0.08
CA PRO A 72 11.07 12.07 -0.78
C PRO A 72 11.91 11.73 -2.02
N ALA A 73 12.69 10.66 -1.97
CA ALA A 73 13.54 10.26 -3.09
C ALA A 73 12.68 9.80 -4.29
N THR A 74 11.62 9.04 -4.01
CA THR A 74 10.66 8.65 -5.06
C THR A 74 9.91 9.86 -5.62
N GLN A 75 9.53 10.84 -4.80
CA GLN A 75 8.86 12.07 -5.29
C GLN A 75 9.78 12.88 -6.21
N THR A 76 11.05 13.08 -5.85
CA THR A 76 12.04 13.74 -6.72
C THR A 76 12.25 12.98 -8.03
N LEU A 77 12.25 11.65 -8.00
CA LEU A 77 12.32 10.84 -9.22
C LEU A 77 11.10 11.05 -10.12
N ILE A 78 9.89 11.10 -9.54
CA ILE A 78 8.65 11.38 -10.27
C ILE A 78 8.70 12.74 -10.94
N ASP A 79 9.08 13.79 -10.20
CA ASP A 79 9.18 15.15 -10.73
C ASP A 79 10.16 15.21 -11.91
N ARG A 80 11.31 14.56 -11.77
CA ARG A 80 12.31 14.47 -12.83
C ARG A 80 11.75 13.83 -14.10
N ILE A 81 11.15 12.64 -13.98
CA ILE A 81 10.60 11.89 -15.13
C ILE A 81 9.50 12.70 -15.81
N LEU A 82 8.62 13.34 -15.03
CA LEU A 82 7.57 14.20 -15.59
C LEU A 82 8.12 15.41 -16.34
N SER A 83 9.25 15.97 -15.87
CA SER A 83 9.89 17.12 -16.52
C SER A 83 10.67 16.75 -17.79
N GLU A 84 11.29 15.57 -17.83
CA GLU A 84 12.14 15.11 -18.95
C GLU A 84 11.31 14.45 -20.07
N ASP A 85 10.40 13.53 -19.73
CA ASP A 85 9.74 12.65 -20.70
C ASP A 85 8.24 12.92 -20.87
N GLY A 86 7.66 13.79 -20.03
CA GLY A 86 6.24 14.14 -20.04
C GLY A 86 5.30 13.07 -19.47
N GLN A 87 4.00 13.39 -19.39
CA GLN A 87 3.01 12.52 -18.76
C GLN A 87 2.71 11.21 -19.53
N GLY A 88 2.84 11.22 -20.86
CA GLY A 88 2.45 10.08 -21.71
C GLY A 88 3.34 8.85 -21.53
N SER A 89 4.61 9.04 -21.21
CA SER A 89 5.62 7.99 -21.03
C SER A 89 5.89 7.66 -19.55
N PHE A 90 5.29 8.44 -18.63
CA PHE A 90 5.57 8.39 -17.20
C PHE A 90 5.52 6.97 -16.63
N ALA A 91 4.45 6.21 -16.91
CA ALA A 91 4.28 4.88 -16.32
C ALA A 91 5.40 3.92 -16.72
N SER A 92 5.79 3.90 -18.00
CA SER A 92 6.90 3.04 -18.46
C SER A 92 8.25 3.48 -17.89
N GLN A 93 8.53 4.79 -17.94
CA GLN A 93 9.82 5.34 -17.49
C GLN A 93 9.99 5.21 -15.98
N PHE A 94 8.91 5.42 -15.22
CA PHE A 94 8.91 5.26 -13.77
C PHE A 94 9.18 3.81 -13.35
N LEU A 95 8.56 2.83 -14.02
CA LEU A 95 8.84 1.42 -13.72
C LEU A 95 10.29 1.05 -14.04
N ILE A 96 10.83 1.48 -15.18
CA ILE A 96 12.25 1.28 -15.53
C ILE A 96 13.16 1.91 -14.46
N ALA A 97 12.90 3.17 -14.09
CA ALA A 97 13.70 3.86 -13.07
C ALA A 97 13.60 3.23 -11.67
N ARG A 98 12.54 2.44 -11.40
CA ARG A 98 12.38 1.65 -10.18
C ARG A 98 12.97 0.23 -10.28
N GLY A 99 13.73 -0.07 -11.34
CA GLY A 99 14.38 -1.36 -11.58
C GLY A 99 13.40 -2.45 -12.06
N LEU A 100 12.26 -2.05 -12.63
CA LEU A 100 11.25 -2.92 -13.19
C LEU A 100 11.25 -2.80 -14.71
N ASP A 101 12.43 -2.96 -15.33
CA ASP A 101 12.66 -2.80 -16.77
C ASP A 101 11.67 -3.61 -17.60
N TRP A 102 11.48 -4.88 -17.24
CA TRP A 102 10.54 -5.78 -17.92
C TRP A 102 9.11 -5.22 -17.95
N ALA A 103 8.68 -4.55 -16.87
CA ALA A 103 7.32 -4.02 -16.75
C ALA A 103 7.17 -2.73 -17.54
N GLY A 104 8.19 -1.87 -17.51
CA GLY A 104 8.21 -0.66 -18.32
C GLY A 104 8.30 -0.94 -19.82
N GLU A 105 9.12 -1.91 -20.24
CA GLU A 105 9.20 -2.36 -21.63
C GLU A 105 7.91 -3.03 -22.10
N LEU A 106 7.25 -3.79 -21.23
CA LEU A 106 5.92 -4.34 -21.52
C LEU A 106 4.89 -3.24 -21.76
N LEU A 107 4.86 -2.19 -20.92
CA LEU A 107 3.92 -1.08 -21.08
C LEU A 107 4.10 -0.34 -22.42
N LYS A 108 5.32 -0.21 -22.93
CA LYS A 108 5.59 0.43 -24.23
C LYS A 108 4.92 -0.31 -25.41
N GLN A 109 4.60 -1.60 -25.25
CA GLN A 109 3.88 -2.39 -26.26
C GLN A 109 2.37 -2.09 -26.28
N PHE A 110 1.85 -1.42 -25.25
CA PHE A 110 0.45 -1.03 -25.12
C PHE A 110 0.34 0.51 -25.05
N PRO A 111 0.63 1.23 -26.15
CA PRO A 111 0.51 2.68 -26.18
C PRO A 111 -0.92 3.10 -25.82
N GLN A 112 -1.05 4.16 -25.00
CA GLN A 112 -2.35 4.73 -24.68
C GLN A 112 -3.04 5.18 -25.98
N PRO A 113 -4.34 4.90 -26.17
CA PRO A 113 -5.07 5.47 -27.28
C PRO A 113 -5.04 7.00 -27.19
N ASP A 114 -4.88 7.67 -28.32
CA ASP A 114 -4.93 9.14 -28.37
C ASP A 114 -6.25 9.61 -27.74
N LYS A 115 -6.15 10.62 -26.87
CA LYS A 115 -7.32 11.25 -26.23
C LYS A 115 -8.36 11.76 -27.24
N GLU A 116 -7.97 11.95 -28.51
CA GLU A 116 -8.85 12.34 -29.62
C GLU A 116 -9.79 11.23 -30.11
N GLN A 117 -9.57 9.96 -29.76
CA GLN A 117 -10.46 8.85 -30.15
C GLN A 117 -11.63 8.60 -29.17
N LEU A 118 -11.70 9.36 -28.07
CA LEU A 118 -12.71 9.25 -27.02
C LEU A 118 -13.70 10.44 -26.98
N ALA A 119 -13.65 11.32 -27.98
CA ALA A 119 -14.58 12.45 -28.15
C ALA A 119 -15.65 12.18 -29.22
#